data_AF-A0A061NR08-F1
#
_entry.id   AF-A0A061NR08-F1
#
_cell.length_a   1.000
_cell.length_b   1.000
_cell.length_c   1.000
_cell.angle_alpha   90.00
_cell.angle_beta   90.00
_cell.angle_gamma   90.00
#
_symmetry.space_group_name_H-M   'P 1'
#
loop_
_entity.id
_entity.type
_entity.pdbx_description
1 polymer ?
#
loop_
_entity_poly.entity_id
_entity_poly.type
_entity_poly.pdbx_seq_one_letter_code
_entity_poly.pdbx_strand_id
1 'polypeptide(L)'
;MKFNGKPEDAAARLEKAKLRYEFMKHPNLVRLVHHEKVGDGYMLEFDWIEGVSLRKYSFETLPLHERLHMLTNIFTFHEHVEKKQFVAVDFYDASMIYDESSQTLKVCDIDLYEKIPYTNEMDRLWGSSRFMAPEEFQIGEELDARTNVYRMGATAFVLLGKDQSLAESPIHKVAKRAMSKQKEDRFQSVKAFHDIWKQAVDVSMEVRGY
;
A
#
# COMPACT_ATOMS: atom_id res chain seq x y z
N MET A 1 -2.54 11.43 17.69
CA MET A 1 -2.05 10.45 18.69
C MET A 1 -0.67 10.93 19.11
N LYS A 2 -0.40 11.18 20.40
CA LYS A 2 0.96 11.47 20.86
C LYS A 2 1.68 10.13 21.04
N PHE A 3 2.91 10.03 20.56
CA PHE A 3 3.75 8.85 20.84
C PHE A 3 4.04 8.81 22.34
N ASN A 4 3.58 7.76 23.02
CA ASN A 4 3.78 7.57 24.47
C ASN A 4 5.05 6.74 24.79
N GLY A 5 5.86 6.41 23.77
CA GLY A 5 7.13 5.71 23.95
C GLY A 5 8.27 6.66 24.26
N LYS A 6 9.46 6.10 24.52
CA LYS A 6 10.65 6.91 24.77
C LYS A 6 11.26 7.37 23.43
N PRO A 7 11.79 8.60 23.30
CA PRO A 7 12.41 9.08 22.07
C PRO A 7 13.46 8.13 21.47
N GLU A 8 14.20 7.42 22.32
CA GLU A 8 15.23 6.45 21.93
C GLU A 8 14.61 5.25 21.19
N ASP A 9 13.41 4.80 21.59
CA ASP A 9 12.68 3.73 20.90
C ASP A 9 12.26 4.17 19.50
N ALA A 10 11.89 5.45 19.32
CA ALA A 10 11.55 6.01 18.02
C ALA A 10 12.77 6.10 17.11
N ALA A 11 13.90 6.58 17.64
CA ALA A 11 15.17 6.64 16.89
C ALA A 11 15.64 5.25 16.45
N ALA A 12 15.57 4.25 17.34
CA ALA A 12 15.93 2.87 17.02
C ALA A 12 15.02 2.24 15.95
N ARG A 13 13.71 2.54 15.99
CA ARG A 13 12.76 2.10 14.95
C ARG A 13 13.10 2.72 13.60
N LEU A 14 13.37 4.01 13.56
CA LEU A 14 13.74 4.72 12.33
C LEU A 14 15.07 4.22 11.76
N GLU A 15 16.06 3.96 12.63
CA GLU A 15 17.32 3.35 12.22
C GLU A 15 17.12 1.95 11.61
N LYS A 16 16.22 1.13 12.16
CA LYS A 16 15.88 -0.17 11.57
C LYS A 16 15.14 0.00 10.23
N ALA A 17 14.28 1.00 10.11
CA ALA A 17 13.48 1.26 8.92
C ALA A 17 14.33 1.57 7.67
N LYS A 18 15.52 2.18 7.82
CA LYS A 18 16.44 2.47 6.71
C LYS A 18 16.69 1.25 5.80
N LEU A 19 16.86 0.07 6.42
CA LEU A 19 17.14 -1.19 5.72
C LEU A 19 16.00 -1.58 4.77
N ARG A 20 14.76 -1.19 5.09
CA ARG A 20 13.58 -1.45 4.26
C ARG A 20 13.63 -0.62 2.99
N TYR A 21 13.93 0.67 3.11
CA TYR A 21 14.11 1.55 1.95
C TYR A 21 15.30 1.12 1.09
N GLU A 22 16.41 0.69 1.70
CA GLU A 22 17.57 0.20 0.96
C GLU A 22 17.28 -1.10 0.21
N PHE A 23 16.56 -2.04 0.84
CA PHE A 23 16.29 -3.36 0.28
C PHE A 23 15.16 -3.38 -0.76
N MET A 24 14.20 -2.45 -0.65
CA MET A 24 13.00 -2.34 -1.49
C MET A 24 13.04 -1.14 -2.45
N LYS A 25 14.25 -0.65 -2.80
CA LYS A 25 14.43 0.41 -3.82
C LYS A 25 13.62 0.10 -5.08
N HIS A 26 12.73 1.03 -5.44
CA HIS A 26 11.81 0.87 -6.56
C HIS A 26 11.41 2.24 -7.13
N PRO A 27 11.14 2.38 -8.45
CA PRO A 27 10.72 3.65 -9.04
C PRO A 27 9.47 4.27 -8.40
N ASN A 28 8.57 3.46 -7.81
CA ASN A 28 7.34 3.94 -7.16
C ASN A 28 7.48 4.12 -5.64
N LEU A 29 8.68 3.96 -5.09
CA LEU A 29 9.00 4.24 -3.69
C LEU A 29 9.82 5.54 -3.63
N VAL A 30 9.60 6.35 -2.59
CA VAL A 30 10.45 7.51 -2.30
C VAL A 30 11.91 7.06 -2.13
N ARG A 31 12.83 7.78 -2.77
CA ARG A 31 14.24 7.40 -2.73
C ARG A 31 14.88 7.92 -1.45
N LEU A 32 15.40 7.00 -0.63
CA LEU A 32 16.31 7.33 0.46
C LEU A 32 17.64 7.81 -0.14
N VAL A 33 18.02 9.05 0.17
CA VAL A 33 19.22 9.72 -0.33
C VAL A 33 20.38 9.56 0.64
N HIS A 34 20.09 9.74 1.93
CA HIS A 34 21.07 9.72 3.00
C HIS A 34 20.42 9.29 4.31
N HIS A 35 21.20 8.77 5.23
CA HIS A 35 20.76 8.53 6.59
C HIS A 35 21.94 8.55 7.56
N GLU A 36 21.74 9.06 8.75
CA GLU A 36 22.79 9.10 9.78
C GLU A 36 22.22 9.21 11.19
N LYS A 37 23.08 8.95 12.17
CA LYS A 37 22.80 9.25 13.57
C LYS A 37 23.02 10.75 13.80
N VAL A 38 22.06 11.42 14.43
CA VAL A 38 22.10 12.87 14.72
C VAL A 38 21.86 13.08 16.21
N GLY A 39 22.93 13.35 16.97
CA GLY A 39 22.86 13.38 18.44
C GLY A 39 22.34 12.05 19.00
N ASP A 40 21.29 12.11 19.81
CA ASP A 40 20.58 10.93 20.34
C ASP A 40 19.46 10.41 19.41
N GLY A 41 19.29 11.03 18.24
CA GLY A 41 18.30 10.67 17.22
C GLY A 41 18.89 9.98 15.99
N TYR A 42 17.99 9.69 15.04
CA TYR A 42 18.33 9.17 13.72
C TYR A 42 17.61 10.00 12.66
N MET A 43 18.23 10.17 11.50
CA MET A 43 17.66 10.93 10.38
C MET A 43 17.67 10.06 9.12
N LEU A 44 16.56 10.08 8.39
CA LEU A 44 16.44 9.60 7.02
C LEU A 44 16.15 10.81 6.12
N GLU A 45 16.95 11.01 5.09
CA GLU A 45 16.78 12.04 4.09
C GLU A 45 16.29 11.42 2.78
N PHE A 46 15.22 11.99 2.23
CA PHE A 46 14.54 11.48 1.05
C PHE A 46 14.48 12.52 -0.06
N ASP A 47 14.31 12.07 -1.30
CA ASP A 47 13.95 12.96 -2.40
C ASP A 47 12.66 13.72 -2.08
N TRP A 48 12.69 15.03 -2.30
CA TRP A 48 11.49 15.87 -2.19
C TRP A 48 10.48 15.50 -3.27
N ILE A 49 9.20 15.47 -2.90
CA ILE A 49 8.08 15.25 -3.82
C ILE A 49 7.14 16.44 -3.66
N GLU A 50 6.88 17.19 -4.73
CA GLU A 50 6.01 18.39 -4.74
C GLU A 50 4.52 18.09 -4.51
N GLY A 51 4.19 16.85 -4.22
CA GLY A 51 2.83 16.36 -4.11
C GLY A 51 2.21 16.53 -2.73
N VAL A 52 0.95 16.07 -2.63
CA VAL A 52 0.20 16.03 -1.38
C VAL A 52 -0.08 14.60 -0.96
N SER A 53 -0.19 14.37 0.35
CA SER A 53 -0.59 13.07 0.89
C SER A 53 -1.93 12.64 0.30
N LEU A 54 -2.02 11.41 -0.19
CA LEU A 54 -3.23 10.89 -0.84
C LEU A 54 -4.43 10.88 0.11
N ARG A 55 -4.21 10.76 1.43
CA ARG A 55 -5.24 10.90 2.47
C ARG A 55 -5.96 12.25 2.46
N LYS A 56 -5.28 13.32 2.04
CA LYS A 56 -5.86 14.67 1.92
C LYS A 56 -6.30 14.98 0.50
N TYR A 57 -6.01 14.10 -0.45
CA TYR A 57 -6.31 14.30 -1.86
C TYR A 57 -7.71 13.80 -2.20
N SER A 58 -8.45 14.56 -3.01
CA SER A 58 -9.78 14.17 -3.47
C SER A 58 -9.65 13.45 -4.82
N PHE A 59 -9.23 12.19 -4.81
CA PHE A 59 -9.07 11.41 -6.04
C PHE A 59 -10.40 11.17 -6.79
N GLU A 60 -11.55 11.39 -6.16
CA GLU A 60 -12.87 11.30 -6.81
C GLU A 60 -13.05 12.33 -7.94
N THR A 61 -12.24 13.40 -7.96
CA THR A 61 -12.24 14.39 -9.05
C THR A 61 -11.38 13.95 -10.24
N LEU A 62 -10.54 12.92 -10.08
CA LEU A 62 -9.66 12.47 -11.16
C LEU A 62 -10.40 11.61 -12.18
N PRO A 63 -10.06 11.75 -13.48
CA PRO A 63 -10.49 10.81 -14.49
C PRO A 63 -10.17 9.36 -14.11
N LEU A 64 -11.01 8.43 -14.53
CA LEU A 64 -10.84 7.01 -14.18
C LEU A 64 -9.46 6.48 -14.59
N HIS A 65 -8.96 6.85 -15.77
CA HIS A 65 -7.66 6.39 -16.26
C HIS A 65 -6.48 6.82 -15.38
N GLU A 66 -6.52 8.03 -14.78
CA GLU A 66 -5.48 8.48 -13.85
C GLU A 66 -5.49 7.67 -12.55
N ARG A 67 -6.69 7.41 -12.01
CA ARG A 67 -6.86 6.55 -10.83
C ARG A 67 -6.39 5.13 -11.09
N LEU A 68 -6.64 4.59 -12.29
CA LEU A 68 -6.15 3.29 -12.69
C LEU A 68 -4.62 3.27 -12.83
N HIS A 69 -4.02 4.33 -13.39
CA HIS A 69 -2.57 4.48 -13.47
C HIS A 69 -1.91 4.51 -12.07
N MET A 70 -2.51 5.24 -11.12
CA MET A 70 -2.09 5.20 -9.71
C MET A 70 -2.12 3.77 -9.15
N LEU A 71 -3.23 3.05 -9.36
CA LEU A 71 -3.36 1.66 -8.89
C LEU A 71 -2.32 0.74 -9.52
N THR A 72 -2.04 0.87 -10.83
CA THR A 72 -0.96 0.14 -11.49
C THR A 72 0.39 0.38 -10.81
N ASN A 73 0.71 1.64 -10.46
CA ASN A 73 1.97 1.97 -9.79
C ASN A 73 2.06 1.38 -8.38
N ILE A 74 0.96 1.43 -7.62
CA ILE A 74 0.86 0.83 -6.28
C ILE A 74 1.05 -0.69 -6.38
N PHE A 75 0.32 -1.36 -7.28
CA PHE A 75 0.36 -2.82 -7.41
C PHE A 75 1.73 -3.30 -7.89
N THR A 76 2.35 -2.59 -8.85
CA THR A 76 3.71 -2.89 -9.32
C THR A 76 4.73 -2.81 -8.18
N PHE A 77 4.63 -1.80 -7.31
CA PHE A 77 5.50 -1.74 -6.14
C PHE A 77 5.26 -2.91 -5.18
N HIS A 78 4.00 -3.27 -4.93
CA HIS A 78 3.68 -4.34 -3.99
C HIS A 78 3.97 -5.75 -4.53
N GLU A 79 4.02 -5.95 -5.85
CA GLU A 79 4.64 -7.15 -6.45
C GLU A 79 6.13 -7.24 -6.09
N HIS A 80 6.85 -6.11 -6.14
CA HIS A 80 8.25 -6.06 -5.73
C HIS A 80 8.42 -6.38 -4.24
N VAL A 81 7.58 -5.81 -3.39
CA VAL A 81 7.54 -6.07 -1.93
C VAL A 81 7.29 -7.55 -1.65
N GLU A 82 6.31 -8.16 -2.31
CA GLU A 82 6.02 -9.59 -2.20
C GLU A 82 7.21 -10.46 -2.65
N LYS A 83 7.85 -10.12 -3.78
CA LYS A 83 9.05 -10.82 -4.25
C LYS A 83 10.21 -10.74 -3.25
N LYS A 84 10.27 -9.66 -2.46
CA LYS A 84 11.22 -9.48 -1.36
C LYS A 84 10.81 -10.20 -0.06
N GLN A 85 9.66 -10.88 -0.07
CA GLN A 85 9.07 -11.62 1.06
C GLN A 85 8.69 -10.70 2.23
N PHE A 86 7.97 -9.61 1.92
CA PHE A 86 7.45 -8.67 2.91
C PHE A 86 5.92 -8.51 2.84
N VAL A 87 5.31 -8.20 3.99
CA VAL A 87 3.93 -7.75 4.13
C VAL A 87 3.90 -6.26 4.47
N ALA A 88 3.02 -5.52 3.80
CA ALA A 88 2.90 -4.07 3.86
C ALA A 88 2.09 -3.59 5.08
N VAL A 89 2.51 -3.96 6.30
CA VAL A 89 1.88 -3.50 7.54
C VAL A 89 1.90 -1.97 7.60
N ASP A 90 0.79 -1.39 8.06
CA ASP A 90 0.55 0.06 8.12
C ASP A 90 0.59 0.79 6.76
N PHE A 91 0.34 0.10 5.64
CA PHE A 91 0.13 0.74 4.35
C PHE A 91 -1.32 1.21 4.16
N TYR A 92 -1.51 2.52 3.91
CA TYR A 92 -2.81 3.13 3.63
C TYR A 92 -2.64 4.46 2.86
N ASP A 93 -3.73 5.20 2.64
CA ASP A 93 -3.74 6.47 1.89
C ASP A 93 -2.77 7.55 2.42
N ALA A 94 -2.35 7.53 3.68
CA ALA A 94 -1.30 8.46 4.16
C ALA A 94 0.12 8.02 3.81
N SER A 95 0.33 6.75 3.45
CA SER A 95 1.63 6.18 3.08
C SER A 95 2.04 6.55 1.65
N MET A 96 1.32 7.46 1.00
CA MET A 96 1.54 7.86 -0.39
C MET A 96 1.41 9.37 -0.58
N ILE A 97 2.23 9.90 -1.48
CA ILE A 97 2.22 11.29 -1.95
C ILE A 97 1.94 11.30 -3.45
N TYR A 98 1.00 12.14 -3.88
CA TYR A 98 0.66 12.36 -5.28
C TYR A 98 0.99 13.79 -5.70
N ASP A 99 1.83 13.91 -6.73
CA ASP A 99 2.09 15.15 -7.44
C ASP A 99 1.22 15.21 -8.70
N GLU A 100 0.22 16.07 -8.67
CA GLU A 100 -0.73 16.26 -9.78
C GLU A 100 -0.08 16.89 -11.01
N SER A 101 0.94 17.74 -10.83
CA SER A 101 1.60 18.43 -11.94
C SER A 101 2.39 17.46 -12.84
N SER A 102 2.99 16.44 -12.22
CA SER A 102 3.74 15.39 -12.91
C SER A 102 2.98 14.08 -13.02
N GLN A 103 1.73 14.01 -12.54
CA GLN A 103 0.91 12.81 -12.42
C GLN A 103 1.65 11.62 -11.78
N THR A 104 2.52 11.91 -10.82
CA THR A 104 3.40 10.91 -10.19
C THR A 104 2.94 10.60 -8.78
N LEU A 105 2.74 9.31 -8.51
CA LEU A 105 2.47 8.77 -7.18
C LEU A 105 3.70 8.05 -6.63
N LYS A 106 4.07 8.35 -5.38
CA LYS A 106 5.12 7.63 -4.66
C LYS A 106 4.57 7.07 -3.35
N VAL A 107 4.91 5.84 -3.03
CA VAL A 107 4.84 5.34 -1.66
C VAL A 107 5.96 6.01 -0.86
N CYS A 108 5.63 6.53 0.32
CA CYS A 108 6.56 7.30 1.16
C CYS A 108 6.72 6.76 2.58
N ASP A 109 5.92 5.78 2.98
CA ASP A 109 6.01 5.16 4.31
C ASP A 109 5.96 3.64 4.17
N ILE A 110 7.09 3.00 4.52
CA ILE A 110 7.25 1.55 4.57
C ILE A 110 7.91 1.11 5.89
N ASP A 111 7.90 1.98 6.91
CA ASP A 111 8.71 1.81 8.12
C ASP A 111 8.36 0.54 8.89
N LEU A 112 7.08 0.13 8.81
CA LEU A 112 6.52 -1.01 9.50
C LEU A 112 6.39 -2.27 8.63
N TYR A 113 6.87 -2.27 7.38
CA TYR A 113 6.79 -3.48 6.55
C TYR A 113 7.57 -4.63 7.21
N GLU A 114 6.98 -5.82 7.33
CA GLU A 114 7.63 -6.95 8.00
C GLU A 114 7.86 -8.12 7.07
N LYS A 115 8.88 -8.94 7.37
CA LYS A 115 9.14 -10.16 6.61
C LYS A 115 8.01 -11.15 6.82
N ILE A 116 7.59 -11.84 5.76
CA ILE A 116 6.63 -12.93 5.86
C ILE A 116 7.32 -14.27 6.09
N PRO A 117 6.71 -15.20 6.85
CA PRO A 117 5.47 -15.01 7.60
C PRO A 117 5.67 -14.07 8.81
N TYR A 118 4.66 -13.24 9.11
CA TYR A 118 4.67 -12.35 10.28
C TYR A 118 3.48 -12.65 11.18
N THR A 119 3.71 -13.06 12.42
CA THR A 119 2.63 -13.30 13.39
C THR A 119 2.17 -11.98 13.99
N ASN A 120 0.86 -11.72 13.98
CA ASN A 120 0.29 -10.57 14.67
C ASN A 120 0.37 -10.77 16.19
N GLU A 121 1.13 -9.91 16.87
CA GLU A 121 1.31 -9.94 18.33
C GLU A 121 0.37 -8.98 19.07
N MET A 122 -0.55 -8.31 18.36
CA MET A 122 -1.43 -7.27 18.89
C MET A 122 -2.91 -7.61 18.65
N ASP A 123 -3.79 -7.16 19.54
CA ASP A 123 -5.25 -7.24 19.32
C ASP A 123 -5.65 -6.59 17.99
N ARG A 124 -4.88 -5.58 17.57
CA ARG A 124 -5.01 -4.91 16.29
C ARG A 124 -3.68 -4.29 15.90
N LEU A 125 -3.20 -4.58 14.69
CA LEU A 125 -2.03 -3.92 14.12
C LEU A 125 -2.28 -2.43 13.81
N TRP A 126 -1.20 -1.69 13.67
CA TRP A 126 -1.24 -0.28 13.27
C TRP A 126 -1.84 -0.13 11.87
N GLY A 127 -2.52 1.00 11.66
CA GLY A 127 -3.02 1.42 10.35
C GLY A 127 -4.51 1.66 10.24
N SER A 128 -4.91 1.98 9.01
CA SER A 128 -6.28 2.34 8.66
C SER A 128 -7.13 1.08 8.46
N SER A 129 -8.21 0.95 9.22
CA SER A 129 -9.14 -0.18 9.12
C SER A 129 -9.80 -0.31 7.73
N ARG A 130 -9.76 0.75 6.91
CA ARG A 130 -10.20 0.72 5.50
C ARG A 130 -9.32 -0.16 4.60
N PHE A 131 -8.10 -0.44 5.03
CA PHE A 131 -7.08 -1.19 4.26
C PHE A 131 -6.70 -2.52 4.92
N MET A 132 -6.96 -2.67 6.22
CA MET A 132 -6.53 -3.83 7.00
C MET A 132 -7.32 -5.09 6.66
N ALA A 133 -6.61 -6.19 6.48
CA ALA A 133 -7.18 -7.52 6.34
C ALA A 133 -7.71 -8.07 7.68
N PRO A 134 -8.67 -9.01 7.68
CA PRO A 134 -9.24 -9.60 8.90
C PRO A 134 -8.21 -10.17 9.89
N GLU A 135 -7.14 -10.79 9.38
CA GLU A 135 -6.05 -11.36 10.19
C GLU A 135 -5.25 -10.30 10.97
N GLU A 136 -5.29 -9.02 10.57
CA GLU A 136 -4.59 -7.93 11.25
C GLU A 136 -5.31 -7.46 12.54
N PHE A 137 -6.45 -8.07 12.87
CA PHE A 137 -7.28 -7.78 14.04
C PHE A 137 -7.30 -8.93 15.07
N GLN A 138 -6.41 -9.91 14.93
CA GLN A 138 -6.43 -11.11 15.77
C GLN A 138 -5.01 -11.50 16.16
N ILE A 139 -4.76 -11.61 17.47
CA ILE A 139 -3.48 -12.10 18.01
C ILE A 139 -3.23 -13.53 17.54
N GLY A 140 -2.01 -13.82 17.12
CA GLY A 140 -1.57 -15.15 16.72
C GLY A 140 -1.82 -15.48 15.26
N GLU A 141 -2.61 -14.68 14.54
CA GLU A 141 -2.80 -14.85 13.11
C GLU A 141 -1.53 -14.51 12.34
N GLU A 142 -1.21 -15.31 11.34
CA GLU A 142 -0.08 -15.07 10.45
C GLU A 142 -0.46 -14.07 9.37
N LEU A 143 0.47 -13.22 8.94
CA LEU A 143 0.35 -12.35 7.79
C LEU A 143 1.30 -12.84 6.68
N ASP A 144 0.80 -12.87 5.46
CA ASP A 144 1.48 -13.41 4.29
C ASP A 144 1.18 -12.61 3.01
N ALA A 145 1.52 -13.18 1.85
CA ALA A 145 1.21 -12.63 0.54
C ALA A 145 -0.30 -12.33 0.35
N ARG A 146 -1.19 -13.17 0.89
CA ARG A 146 -2.65 -12.99 0.76
C ARG A 146 -3.17 -11.84 1.63
N THR A 147 -2.45 -11.47 2.69
CA THR A 147 -2.68 -10.21 3.43
C THR A 147 -2.42 -9.01 2.52
N ASN A 148 -1.32 -8.99 1.76
CA ASN A 148 -1.07 -7.93 0.78
C ASN A 148 -2.15 -7.91 -0.32
N VAL A 149 -2.60 -9.07 -0.81
CA VAL A 149 -3.69 -9.14 -1.80
C VAL A 149 -4.96 -8.44 -1.30
N TYR A 150 -5.37 -8.71 -0.05
CA TYR A 150 -6.49 -8.00 0.56
C TYR A 150 -6.27 -6.49 0.54
N ARG A 151 -5.09 -6.06 0.99
CA ARG A 151 -4.74 -4.63 1.06
C ARG A 151 -4.76 -3.95 -0.31
N MET A 152 -4.33 -4.65 -1.37
CA MET A 152 -4.41 -4.13 -2.74
C MET A 152 -5.84 -4.02 -3.25
N GLY A 153 -6.70 -5.01 -2.94
CA GLY A 153 -8.14 -4.92 -3.20
C GLY A 153 -8.79 -3.74 -2.47
N ALA A 154 -8.48 -3.56 -1.18
CA ALA A 154 -8.96 -2.45 -0.38
C ALA A 154 -8.50 -1.09 -0.94
N THR A 155 -7.24 -1.02 -1.38
CA THR A 155 -6.68 0.16 -2.04
C THR A 155 -7.43 0.49 -3.32
N ALA A 156 -7.79 -0.50 -4.12
CA ALA A 156 -8.63 -0.31 -5.31
C ALA A 156 -9.97 0.33 -4.96
N PHE A 157 -10.67 -0.17 -3.94
CA PHE A 157 -11.94 0.44 -3.51
C PHE A 157 -11.77 1.87 -2.99
N VAL A 158 -10.68 2.15 -2.28
CA VAL A 158 -10.41 3.51 -1.85
C VAL A 158 -10.23 4.43 -3.05
N LEU A 159 -9.33 4.11 -3.99
CA LEU A 159 -9.02 5.01 -5.12
C LEU A 159 -10.13 5.09 -6.17
N LEU A 160 -10.89 4.01 -6.40
CA LEU A 160 -12.06 4.05 -7.28
C LEU A 160 -13.23 4.82 -6.67
N GLY A 161 -13.21 5.05 -5.35
CA GLY A 161 -14.20 5.86 -4.63
C GLY A 161 -15.61 5.27 -4.70
N LYS A 162 -16.62 6.14 -4.56
CA LYS A 162 -18.04 5.75 -4.62
C LYS A 162 -18.63 5.78 -6.03
N ASP A 163 -17.81 5.59 -7.06
CA ASP A 163 -18.27 5.60 -8.44
C ASP A 163 -19.22 4.42 -8.71
N GLN A 164 -20.52 4.67 -8.57
CA GLN A 164 -21.57 3.66 -8.73
C GLN A 164 -21.58 3.06 -10.13
N SER A 165 -21.06 3.76 -11.14
CA SER A 165 -20.97 3.21 -12.49
C SER A 165 -20.07 1.97 -12.53
N LEU A 166 -19.08 1.87 -11.63
CA LEU A 166 -18.13 0.75 -11.57
C LEU A 166 -18.72 -0.45 -10.83
N ALA A 167 -19.89 -0.35 -10.23
CA ALA A 167 -20.54 -1.47 -9.56
C ALA A 167 -20.69 -2.66 -10.53
N GLU A 168 -20.33 -3.86 -10.05
CA GLU A 168 -20.38 -5.12 -10.82
C GLU A 168 -19.51 -5.17 -12.10
N SER A 169 -18.71 -4.14 -12.37
CA SER A 169 -17.67 -4.16 -13.40
C SER A 169 -16.63 -5.26 -13.13
N PRO A 170 -15.88 -5.70 -14.16
CA PRO A 170 -14.77 -6.63 -13.97
C PRO A 170 -13.79 -6.17 -12.88
N ILE A 171 -13.35 -4.90 -12.88
CA ILE A 171 -12.41 -4.40 -11.86
C ILE A 171 -13.02 -4.44 -10.45
N HIS A 172 -14.31 -4.13 -10.31
CA HIS A 172 -15.01 -4.23 -9.03
C HIS A 172 -15.04 -5.68 -8.51
N LYS A 173 -15.34 -6.65 -9.38
CA LYS A 173 -15.35 -8.08 -9.02
C LYS A 173 -13.97 -8.59 -8.62
N VAL A 174 -12.91 -8.15 -9.31
CA VAL A 174 -11.53 -8.52 -8.98
C VAL A 174 -11.11 -7.94 -7.63
N ALA A 175 -11.35 -6.64 -7.38
CA ALA A 175 -11.09 -6.03 -6.07
C ALA A 175 -11.89 -6.72 -4.94
N LYS A 176 -13.17 -7.03 -5.19
CA LYS A 176 -14.03 -7.71 -4.22
C LYS A 176 -13.51 -9.10 -3.84
N ARG A 177 -13.02 -9.88 -4.81
CA ARG A 177 -12.40 -11.18 -4.55
C ARG A 177 -11.09 -11.04 -3.76
N ALA A 178 -10.28 -10.04 -4.06
CA ALA A 178 -9.05 -9.78 -3.32
C ALA A 178 -9.35 -9.50 -1.83
N MET A 179 -10.48 -8.86 -1.54
CA MET A 179 -10.96 -8.57 -0.19
C MET A 179 -11.81 -9.68 0.47
N SER A 180 -11.80 -10.91 -0.05
CA SER A 180 -12.50 -12.03 0.61
C SER A 180 -12.07 -12.17 2.06
N LYS A 181 -13.03 -12.41 2.97
CA LYS A 181 -12.75 -12.57 4.40
C LYS A 181 -11.85 -13.77 4.65
N GLN A 182 -12.20 -14.91 4.06
CA GLN A 182 -11.36 -16.11 4.08
C GLN A 182 -10.14 -15.88 3.19
N LYS A 183 -8.96 -16.16 3.73
CA LYS A 183 -7.70 -15.94 3.03
C LYS A 183 -7.63 -16.77 1.76
N GLU A 184 -8.10 -18.01 1.82
CA GLU A 184 -8.01 -19.05 0.81
C GLU A 184 -8.75 -18.64 -0.48
N ASP A 185 -9.81 -17.85 -0.35
CA ASP A 185 -10.64 -17.35 -1.46
C ASP A 185 -9.98 -16.18 -2.24
N ARG A 186 -8.96 -15.55 -1.65
CA ARG A 186 -8.20 -14.47 -2.28
C ARG A 186 -7.29 -15.03 -3.39
N PHE A 187 -6.68 -14.14 -4.18
CA PHE A 187 -5.61 -14.54 -5.09
C PHE A 187 -4.40 -15.04 -4.29
N GLN A 188 -3.65 -15.99 -4.85
CA GLN A 188 -2.48 -16.60 -4.19
C GLN A 188 -1.34 -15.60 -3.94
N SER A 189 -1.27 -14.54 -4.75
CA SER A 189 -0.20 -13.56 -4.70
C SER A 189 -0.66 -12.21 -5.27
N VAL A 190 0.04 -11.13 -4.91
CA VAL A 190 -0.15 -9.78 -5.46
C VAL A 190 0.04 -9.80 -6.97
N LYS A 191 1.05 -10.53 -7.46
CA LYS A 191 1.24 -10.69 -8.91
C LYS A 191 0.04 -11.34 -9.59
N ALA A 192 -0.51 -12.43 -9.03
CA ALA A 192 -1.66 -13.11 -9.60
C ALA A 192 -2.92 -12.21 -9.57
N PHE A 193 -3.10 -11.42 -8.52
CA PHE A 193 -4.14 -10.39 -8.46
C PHE A 193 -3.93 -9.33 -9.55
N HIS A 194 -2.73 -8.78 -9.68
CA HIS A 194 -2.45 -7.68 -10.59
C HIS A 194 -2.54 -8.10 -12.07
N ASP A 195 -2.12 -9.32 -12.42
CA ASP A 195 -2.26 -9.86 -13.78
C ASP A 195 -3.74 -9.96 -14.19
N ILE A 196 -4.62 -10.40 -13.29
CA ILE A 196 -6.06 -10.46 -13.52
C ILE A 196 -6.69 -9.07 -13.49
N TRP A 197 -6.19 -8.17 -12.63
CA TRP A 197 -6.62 -6.78 -12.58
C TRP A 197 -6.42 -6.07 -13.92
N LYS A 198 -5.25 -6.23 -14.57
CA LYS A 198 -4.97 -5.62 -15.88
C LYS A 198 -5.98 -6.06 -16.94
N GLN A 199 -6.27 -7.35 -17.03
CA GLN A 199 -7.29 -7.87 -17.95
C GLN A 199 -8.69 -7.30 -17.63
N ALA A 200 -9.01 -7.18 -16.34
CA ALA A 200 -10.27 -6.58 -15.92
C ALA A 200 -10.37 -5.09 -16.26
N VAL A 201 -9.25 -4.35 -16.21
CA VAL A 201 -9.17 -2.96 -16.65
C VAL A 201 -9.47 -2.87 -18.15
N ASP A 202 -8.78 -3.67 -18.98
CA ASP A 202 -8.96 -3.65 -20.44
C ASP A 202 -10.44 -3.85 -20.82
N VAL A 203 -11.07 -4.90 -20.28
CA VAL A 203 -12.50 -5.18 -20.50
C VAL A 203 -13.40 -4.05 -19.97
N SER A 204 -13.07 -3.46 -18.82
CA SER A 204 -13.88 -2.38 -18.25
C SER A 204 -13.81 -1.10 -19.08
N MET A 205 -12.66 -0.82 -19.71
CA MET A 205 -12.45 0.35 -20.55
C MET A 205 -13.13 0.18 -21.92
N GLU A 206 -13.01 -1.00 -22.55
CA GLU A 206 -13.69 -1.33 -23.80
C GLU A 206 -15.22 -1.15 -23.69
N VAL A 207 -15.83 -1.68 -22.63
CA VAL A 207 -17.29 -1.58 -22.38
C VAL A 207 -17.73 -0.12 -22.20
N ARG A 208 -16.83 0.75 -21.75
CA ARG A 208 -17.11 2.16 -21.47
C ARG A 208 -16.78 3.09 -22.64
N GLY A 209 -16.26 2.57 -23.75
CA GLY A 209 -15.89 3.36 -24.92
C GLY A 209 -14.67 4.24 -24.70
N TYR A 210 -13.74 3.79 -23.84
CA TYR A 210 -12.39 4.35 -23.76
C TYR A 210 -11.44 3.61 -24.70
#